data_AF-A0A0M0JPN0-F1
#
_entry.id   AF-A0A0M0JPN0-F1
#
_cell.length_a   1.000
_cell.length_b   1.000
_cell.length_c   1.000
_cell.angle_alpha   90.00
_cell.angle_beta   90.00
_cell.angle_gamma   90.00
#
_symmetry.space_group_name_H-M   'P 1'
#
loop_
_entity.id
_entity.type
_entity.pdbx_description
1 polymer ?
#
loop_
_entity_poly.entity_id
_entity_poly.type
_entity_poly.pdbx_seq_one_letter_code
_entity_poly.pdbx_strand_id
1 'polypeptide(L)'
;MQELRDSHKLLALNIDLKDAFQGKGLIQRILFVSHRWEDFARPDETGAQLAALQEHLKAHPEIQYVWFDYSCMPQRSSCCPPDQDARTPAEKAEFDHMLKAVADLYLTAKVLILLDKMYLTRFWTTMEGWCSMQQVTPEGVRPARQGESRVTVMCIHRGDEDDERALLKMSTKTPAEMSKFLASPDVTVTNKKDKVTMLPIVGKTDEHVREMMSGIDGSSASSTLPVQVPVTSTLLTTRANAD
;
A
#
# COMPACT_ATOMS: atom_id res chain seq x y z
N MET A 1 -12.41 -3.50 11.33
CA MET A 1 -12.01 -3.18 9.92
C MET A 1 -12.25 -4.36 8.97
N GLN A 2 -11.85 -5.61 9.28
CA GLN A 2 -12.27 -6.80 8.50
C GLN A 2 -13.81 -6.92 8.39
N GLU A 3 -14.52 -6.46 9.41
CA GLU A 3 -15.99 -6.29 9.37
C GLU A 3 -16.53 -5.58 8.13
N LEU A 4 -15.78 -4.65 7.51
CA LEU A 4 -16.23 -4.00 6.26
C LEU A 4 -16.32 -5.01 5.11
N ARG A 5 -15.37 -5.94 5.06
CA ARG A 5 -15.36 -7.05 4.12
C ARG A 5 -16.48 -8.03 4.43
N ASP A 6 -16.57 -8.46 5.69
CA ASP A 6 -17.55 -9.46 6.15
C ASP A 6 -19.00 -8.96 6.04
N SER A 7 -19.21 -7.64 6.16
CA SER A 7 -20.52 -7.00 5.98
C SER A 7 -20.79 -6.53 4.55
N HIS A 8 -19.98 -6.94 3.57
CA HIS A 8 -20.13 -6.60 2.15
C HIS A 8 -20.21 -5.08 1.86
N LYS A 9 -19.48 -4.27 2.64
CA LYS A 9 -19.40 -2.81 2.47
C LYS A 9 -18.28 -2.36 1.52
N LEU A 10 -17.58 -3.30 0.89
CA LEU A 10 -16.54 -3.05 -0.09
C LEU A 10 -17.12 -3.11 -1.51
N LEU A 11 -16.63 -2.22 -2.37
CA LEU A 11 -16.89 -2.25 -3.80
C LEU A 11 -15.76 -2.95 -4.53
N ALA A 12 -16.12 -3.82 -5.46
CA ALA A 12 -15.19 -4.41 -6.42
C ALA A 12 -14.92 -3.40 -7.55
N LEU A 13 -13.68 -2.95 -7.66
CA LEU A 13 -13.22 -2.05 -8.70
C LEU A 13 -12.16 -2.75 -9.55
N ASN A 14 -12.11 -2.46 -10.85
CA ASN A 14 -11.06 -2.98 -11.73
C ASN A 14 -10.10 -1.83 -12.07
N ILE A 15 -8.86 -1.92 -11.59
CA ILE A 15 -7.79 -0.97 -11.91
C ILE A 15 -7.07 -1.48 -13.16
N ASP A 16 -7.05 -0.72 -14.24
CA ASP A 16 -6.14 -1.01 -15.34
C ASP A 16 -4.72 -0.55 -14.98
N LEU A 17 -3.79 -1.49 -14.84
CA LEU A 17 -2.41 -1.15 -14.49
C LEU A 17 -1.74 -0.31 -15.58
N LYS A 18 -2.05 -0.45 -16.86
CA LYS A 18 -1.47 0.41 -17.91
C LYS A 18 -1.89 1.87 -17.74
N ASP A 19 -3.16 2.10 -17.44
CA ASP A 19 -3.64 3.44 -17.10
C ASP A 19 -2.98 3.95 -15.82
N ALA A 20 -2.83 3.08 -14.80
CA ALA A 20 -2.23 3.45 -13.54
C ALA A 20 -0.76 3.90 -13.70
N PHE A 21 0.04 3.19 -14.49
CA PHE A 21 1.42 3.55 -14.81
C PHE A 21 1.54 4.85 -15.63
N GLN A 22 0.48 5.23 -16.36
CA GLN A 22 0.37 6.54 -17.01
C GLN A 22 -0.19 7.63 -16.09
N GLY A 23 -0.50 7.30 -14.84
CA GLY A 23 -1.15 8.21 -13.89
C GLY A 23 -2.58 8.58 -14.28
N LYS A 24 -3.31 7.69 -14.97
CA LYS A 24 -4.67 7.89 -15.48
C LYS A 24 -5.66 6.91 -14.86
N GLY A 25 -6.94 7.12 -15.18
CA GLY A 25 -8.00 6.17 -14.86
C GLY A 25 -8.37 6.18 -13.37
N LEU A 26 -8.81 5.02 -12.89
CA LEU A 26 -9.42 4.90 -11.56
C LEU A 26 -8.44 5.17 -10.43
N ILE A 27 -7.14 4.90 -10.63
CA ILE A 27 -6.11 5.04 -9.61
C ILE A 27 -6.05 6.47 -9.02
N GLN A 28 -6.39 7.50 -9.82
CA GLN A 28 -6.37 8.90 -9.38
C GLN A 28 -7.41 9.22 -8.29
N ARG A 29 -8.44 8.37 -8.15
CA ARG A 29 -9.56 8.53 -7.23
C ARG A 29 -9.46 7.61 -6.01
N ILE A 30 -8.46 6.74 -5.96
CA ILE A 30 -8.22 5.81 -4.85
C ILE A 30 -7.04 6.32 -4.03
N LEU A 31 -7.25 6.47 -2.72
CA LEU A 31 -6.18 6.73 -1.77
C LEU A 31 -5.69 5.43 -1.15
N PHE A 32 -4.41 5.12 -1.31
CA PHE A 32 -3.78 4.00 -0.64
C PHE A 32 -3.21 4.45 0.70
N VAL A 33 -3.43 3.66 1.74
CA VAL A 33 -2.94 3.98 3.09
C VAL A 33 -1.82 3.01 3.45
N SER A 34 -0.60 3.53 3.51
CA SER A 34 0.53 2.78 4.07
C SER A 34 0.65 3.07 5.55
N HIS A 35 0.58 2.02 6.36
CA HIS A 35 0.54 2.14 7.81
C HIS A 35 1.11 0.88 8.46
N ARG A 36 1.54 1.01 9.72
CA ARG A 36 1.91 -0.15 10.53
C ARG A 36 0.66 -0.73 11.16
N TRP A 37 0.49 -2.06 11.06
CA TRP A 37 -0.45 -2.74 11.94
C TRP A 37 0.07 -2.70 13.39
N GLU A 38 -0.71 -2.06 14.26
CA GLU A 38 -0.41 -1.97 15.69
C GLU A 38 -0.39 -3.35 16.34
N ASP A 39 -1.41 -4.14 16.02
CA ASP A 39 -1.57 -5.54 16.38
C ASP A 39 -2.08 -6.36 15.16
N PHE A 40 -1.85 -7.67 15.19
CA PHE A 40 -2.27 -8.57 14.11
C PHE A 40 -3.80 -8.65 13.94
N ALA A 41 -4.55 -8.56 15.04
CA ALA A 41 -6.01 -8.57 15.04
C ALA A 41 -6.60 -7.15 15.03
N ARG A 42 -5.86 -6.17 15.55
CA ARG A 42 -6.29 -4.78 15.67
C ARG A 42 -5.24 -3.85 15.05
N PRO A 43 -5.30 -3.58 13.73
CA PRO A 43 -4.28 -2.79 13.05
C PRO A 43 -4.23 -1.32 13.54
N ASP A 44 -5.35 -0.81 14.06
CA ASP A 44 -5.53 0.54 14.62
C ASP A 44 -6.23 0.40 15.99
N GLU A 45 -5.47 0.00 17.01
CA GLU A 45 -6.00 -0.29 18.34
C GLU A 45 -6.52 0.96 19.04
N THR A 46 -5.89 2.10 18.77
CA THR A 46 -6.21 3.38 19.39
C THR A 46 -7.23 4.22 18.62
N GLY A 47 -7.50 3.90 17.35
CA GLY A 47 -8.30 4.72 16.45
C GLY A 47 -7.54 5.92 15.85
N ALA A 48 -6.26 6.10 16.17
CA ALA A 48 -5.46 7.22 15.68
C ALA A 48 -5.27 7.19 14.16
N GLN A 49 -5.18 5.99 13.57
CA GLN A 49 -5.01 5.85 12.12
C GLN A 49 -6.29 6.22 11.38
N LEU A 50 -7.45 5.74 11.86
CA LEU A 50 -8.74 6.13 11.31
C LEU A 50 -8.99 7.64 11.47
N ALA A 51 -8.63 8.23 12.61
CA ALA A 51 -8.78 9.67 12.83
C ALA A 51 -7.95 10.49 11.82
N ALA A 52 -6.67 10.16 11.64
CA ALA A 52 -5.79 10.81 10.67
C ALA A 52 -6.29 10.63 9.22
N LEU A 53 -6.73 9.42 8.86
CA LEU A 53 -7.33 9.14 7.57
C LEU A 53 -8.59 9.98 7.33
N GLN A 54 -9.49 10.08 8.32
CA GLN A 54 -10.71 10.89 8.21
C GLN A 54 -10.40 12.39 8.07
N GLU A 55 -9.38 12.90 8.77
CA GLU A 55 -8.92 14.27 8.62
C GLU A 55 -8.44 14.53 7.18
N HIS A 56 -7.59 13.66 6.64
CA HIS A 56 -7.11 13.74 5.27
C HIS A 56 -8.28 13.70 4.26
N LEU A 57 -9.21 12.74 4.40
CA LEU A 57 -10.34 12.61 3.48
C LEU A 57 -11.28 13.82 3.48
N LYS A 58 -11.43 14.51 4.62
CA LYS A 58 -12.21 15.77 4.67
C LYS A 58 -11.55 16.89 3.87
N ALA A 59 -10.22 16.94 3.83
CA ALA A 59 -9.46 17.92 3.05
C ALA A 59 -9.39 17.56 1.55
N HIS A 60 -9.66 16.31 1.19
CA HIS A 60 -9.48 15.78 -0.16
C HIS A 60 -10.76 15.15 -0.73
N PRO A 61 -11.80 15.95 -1.04
CA PRO A 61 -13.09 15.46 -1.54
C PRO A 61 -13.01 14.81 -2.93
N GLU A 62 -11.90 14.97 -3.65
CA GLU A 62 -11.66 14.29 -4.92
C GLU A 62 -11.38 12.78 -4.76
N ILE A 63 -11.02 12.33 -3.54
CA ILE A 63 -10.78 10.93 -3.21
C ILE A 63 -12.13 10.23 -2.98
N GLN A 64 -12.44 9.25 -3.82
CA GLN A 64 -13.73 8.55 -3.80
C GLN A 64 -13.66 7.21 -3.09
N TYR A 65 -12.49 6.59 -3.11
CA TYR A 65 -12.26 5.25 -2.56
C TYR A 65 -10.97 5.23 -1.76
N VAL A 66 -10.91 4.31 -0.81
CA VAL A 66 -9.73 4.13 0.04
C VAL A 66 -9.29 2.69 0.00
N TRP A 67 -8.02 2.47 -0.30
CA TRP A 67 -7.37 1.19 -0.09
C TRP A 67 -6.68 1.19 1.27
N PHE A 68 -7.18 0.33 2.16
CA PHE A 68 -6.60 0.08 3.48
C PHE A 68 -6.44 -1.43 3.62
N ASP A 69 -5.21 -1.93 3.52
CA ASP A 69 -4.86 -3.34 3.30
C ASP A 69 -5.62 -4.32 4.22
N TYR A 70 -5.71 -4.01 5.52
CA TYR A 70 -6.37 -4.84 6.51
C TYR A 70 -7.86 -4.99 6.24
N SER A 71 -8.52 -4.01 5.63
CA SER A 71 -9.95 -4.11 5.29
C SER A 71 -10.18 -4.58 3.85
N CYS A 72 -9.22 -4.32 2.96
CA CYS A 72 -9.38 -4.49 1.52
C CYS A 72 -8.86 -5.84 1.00
N MET A 73 -8.02 -6.53 1.77
CA MET A 73 -7.52 -7.87 1.46
C MET A 73 -8.06 -8.92 2.42
N PRO A 74 -8.22 -10.19 2.00
CA PRO A 74 -8.49 -11.30 2.91
C PRO A 74 -7.33 -11.49 3.88
N GLN A 75 -7.57 -11.28 5.17
CA GLN A 75 -6.58 -11.50 6.21
C GLN A 75 -6.76 -12.86 6.87
N ARG A 76 -5.67 -13.43 7.36
CA ARG A 76 -5.76 -14.65 8.16
C ARG A 76 -6.47 -14.32 9.48
N SER A 77 -7.42 -15.16 9.89
CA SER A 77 -8.06 -15.07 11.20
C SER A 77 -7.02 -15.02 12.33
N SER A 78 -7.21 -14.09 13.27
CA SER A 78 -6.38 -13.97 14.48
C SER A 78 -6.46 -15.19 15.40
N CYS A 79 -7.53 -15.98 15.30
CA CYS A 79 -7.71 -17.22 16.05
C CYS A 79 -7.02 -18.42 15.37
N CYS A 80 -6.49 -18.26 14.16
CA CYS A 80 -5.85 -19.33 13.42
C CYS A 80 -4.37 -19.50 13.86
N PRO A 81 -3.90 -20.73 14.11
CA PRO A 81 -2.51 -20.98 14.44
C PRO A 81 -1.51 -20.41 13.41
N PRO A 82 -0.30 -19.98 13.82
CA PRO A 82 0.68 -19.36 12.93
C PRO A 82 1.08 -20.21 11.71
N ASP A 83 0.99 -21.53 11.80
CA ASP A 83 1.33 -22.51 10.78
C ASP A 83 0.15 -22.91 9.87
N GLN A 84 -1.04 -22.38 10.14
CA GLN A 84 -2.25 -22.66 9.37
C GLN A 84 -2.73 -21.42 8.61
N ASP A 85 -3.45 -21.66 7.52
CA ASP A 85 -4.13 -20.63 6.73
C ASP A 85 -5.63 -20.91 6.76
N ALA A 86 -6.38 -20.04 7.43
CA ALA A 86 -7.83 -20.16 7.56
C ALA A 86 -8.60 -19.56 6.38
N ARG A 87 -7.90 -18.93 5.42
CA ARG A 87 -8.54 -18.38 4.22
C ARG A 87 -9.05 -19.51 3.34
N THR A 88 -10.23 -19.32 2.77
CA THR A 88 -10.76 -20.20 1.72
C THR A 88 -9.83 -20.20 0.50
N PRO A 89 -9.89 -21.22 -0.37
CA PRO A 89 -9.10 -21.22 -1.61
C PRO A 89 -9.30 -19.97 -2.48
N ALA A 90 -10.52 -19.43 -2.52
CA ALA A 90 -10.84 -18.21 -3.27
C ALA A 90 -10.19 -16.96 -2.64
N GLU A 91 -10.30 -16.80 -1.32
CA GLU A 91 -9.64 -15.71 -0.59
C GLU A 91 -8.12 -15.79 -0.69
N LYS A 92 -7.56 -17.00 -0.63
CA LYS A 92 -6.13 -17.18 -0.83
C LYS A 92 -5.69 -16.78 -2.24
N ALA A 93 -6.46 -17.14 -3.26
CA ALA A 93 -6.19 -16.73 -4.63
C ALA A 93 -6.28 -15.20 -4.81
N GLU A 94 -7.28 -14.56 -4.21
CA GLU A 94 -7.41 -13.09 -4.19
C GLU A 94 -6.22 -12.43 -3.49
N PHE A 95 -5.85 -12.91 -2.29
CA PHE A 95 -4.71 -12.40 -1.55
C PHE A 95 -3.40 -12.55 -2.35
N ASP A 96 -3.14 -13.73 -2.92
CA ASP A 96 -1.93 -14.00 -3.70
C ASP A 96 -1.89 -13.15 -4.98
N HIS A 97 -3.05 -12.86 -5.58
CA HIS A 97 -3.14 -11.97 -6.74
C HIS A 97 -2.81 -10.53 -6.38
N MET A 98 -3.40 -10.00 -5.30
CA MET A 98 -3.12 -8.67 -4.79
C MET A 98 -1.66 -8.51 -4.35
N LEU A 99 -1.09 -9.52 -3.70
CA LEU A 99 0.30 -9.52 -3.24
C LEU A 99 1.29 -9.31 -4.39
N LYS A 100 1.00 -9.84 -5.58
CA LYS A 100 1.84 -9.67 -6.77
C LYS A 100 1.79 -8.26 -7.35
N ALA A 101 0.69 -7.54 -7.15
CA ALA A 101 0.44 -6.23 -7.73
C ALA A 101 0.62 -5.07 -6.73
N VAL A 102 0.80 -5.35 -5.44
CA VAL A 102 0.85 -4.32 -4.39
C VAL A 102 1.95 -3.28 -4.63
N ALA A 103 3.12 -3.71 -5.10
CA ALA A 103 4.21 -2.78 -5.44
C ALA A 103 3.80 -1.80 -6.56
N ASP A 104 3.12 -2.29 -7.60
CA ASP A 104 2.63 -1.47 -8.72
C ASP A 104 1.57 -0.46 -8.26
N LEU A 105 0.69 -0.86 -7.36
CA LEU A 105 -0.32 0.02 -6.80
C LEU A 105 0.30 1.17 -6.00
N TYR A 106 1.26 0.90 -5.11
CA TYR A 106 1.95 1.97 -4.40
C TYR A 106 2.84 2.82 -5.32
N LEU A 107 3.41 2.23 -6.39
CA LEU A 107 4.14 2.96 -7.42
C LEU A 107 3.27 3.93 -8.24
N THR A 108 1.93 3.78 -8.25
CA THR A 108 1.06 4.54 -9.16
C THR A 108 -0.05 5.35 -8.47
N ALA A 109 -0.47 4.98 -7.26
CA ALA A 109 -1.58 5.61 -6.55
C ALA A 109 -1.25 6.89 -5.77
N LYS A 110 -2.27 7.66 -5.37
CA LYS A 110 -2.10 8.62 -4.27
C LYS A 110 -1.91 7.82 -2.97
N VAL A 111 -0.95 8.21 -2.14
CA VAL A 111 -0.63 7.47 -0.92
C VAL A 111 -0.65 8.41 0.29
N LEU A 112 -1.41 8.02 1.31
CA LEU A 112 -1.31 8.57 2.66
C LEU A 112 -0.40 7.64 3.48
N ILE A 113 0.75 8.16 3.91
CA ILE A 113 1.63 7.49 4.84
C ILE A 113 1.26 7.92 6.25
N LEU A 114 0.88 6.95 7.08
CA LEU A 114 0.67 7.14 8.51
C LEU A 114 1.97 6.78 9.24
N LEU A 115 2.78 7.80 9.52
CA LEU A 115 4.16 7.64 9.98
C LEU A 115 4.22 7.57 11.51
N ASP A 116 4.58 6.40 12.03
CA ASP A 116 4.93 6.23 13.45
C ASP A 116 6.43 5.88 13.61
N LYS A 117 6.90 5.83 14.86
CA LYS A 117 8.32 5.52 15.18
C LYS A 117 8.82 4.17 14.69
N MET A 118 7.92 3.22 14.42
CA MET A 118 8.25 1.86 13.99
C MET A 118 8.04 1.65 12.49
N TYR A 119 7.59 2.67 11.77
CA TYR A 119 7.29 2.58 10.35
C TYR A 119 8.52 2.15 9.55
N LEU A 120 9.69 2.75 9.82
CA LEU A 120 10.91 2.44 9.07
C LEU A 120 11.58 1.13 9.49
N THR A 121 11.04 0.41 10.47
CA THR A 121 11.60 -0.86 10.96
C THR A 121 10.85 -2.09 10.43
N ARG A 122 9.78 -1.90 9.65
CA ARG A 122 8.91 -2.98 9.17
C ARG A 122 9.01 -3.11 7.65
N PHE A 123 8.98 -4.34 7.16
CA PHE A 123 9.17 -4.66 5.74
C PHE A 123 8.12 -3.99 4.83
N TRP A 124 6.84 -4.16 5.16
CA TRP A 124 5.74 -3.69 4.30
C TRP A 124 5.71 -2.16 4.22
N THR A 125 5.63 -1.47 5.36
CA THR A 125 5.65 0.01 5.42
C THR A 125 6.85 0.64 4.71
N THR A 126 8.05 0.06 4.85
CA THR A 126 9.24 0.60 4.17
C THR A 126 9.19 0.37 2.66
N MET A 127 8.75 -0.80 2.20
CA MET A 127 8.57 -1.08 0.77
C MET A 127 7.50 -0.19 0.15
N GLU A 128 6.32 -0.12 0.77
CA GLU A 128 5.20 0.72 0.34
C GLU A 128 5.57 2.20 0.32
N GLY A 129 6.21 2.68 1.39
CA GLY A 129 6.73 4.04 1.48
C GLY A 129 7.73 4.35 0.38
N TRP A 130 8.72 3.48 0.14
CA TRP A 130 9.69 3.67 -0.94
C TRP A 130 9.01 3.74 -2.30
N CYS A 131 8.13 2.77 -2.63
CA CYS A 131 7.37 2.75 -3.89
C CYS A 131 6.56 4.04 -4.09
N SER A 132 5.87 4.50 -3.04
CA SER A 132 5.00 5.68 -3.10
C SER A 132 5.76 6.98 -3.42
N MET A 133 7.01 7.09 -2.96
CA MET A 133 7.85 8.27 -3.16
C MET A 133 8.63 8.24 -4.48
N GLN A 134 8.47 7.18 -5.29
CA GLN A 134 9.06 7.13 -6.62
C GLN A 134 8.17 7.81 -7.66
N GLN A 135 8.82 8.38 -8.67
CA GLN A 135 8.26 8.73 -9.95
C GLN A 135 8.60 7.64 -10.97
N VAL A 136 7.56 7.13 -11.63
CA VAL A 136 7.67 6.21 -12.77
C VAL A 136 8.11 6.99 -14.02
N THR A 137 9.08 6.46 -14.76
CA THR A 137 9.64 7.03 -15.98
C THR A 137 9.90 5.95 -17.04
N PRO A 138 10.08 6.30 -18.32
CA PRO A 138 10.48 5.33 -19.35
C PRO A 138 11.82 4.62 -19.06
N GLU A 139 12.67 5.17 -18.20
CA GLU A 139 13.96 4.58 -17.83
C GLU A 139 13.90 3.67 -16.58
N GLY A 140 12.77 3.68 -15.86
CA GLY A 140 12.62 3.01 -14.56
C GLY A 140 12.02 3.95 -13.51
N VAL A 141 12.41 3.77 -12.25
CA VAL A 141 11.99 4.64 -11.14
C VAL A 141 13.11 5.58 -10.69
N ARG A 142 12.70 6.74 -10.19
CA ARG A 142 13.57 7.67 -9.47
C ARG A 142 12.77 8.35 -8.36
N PRO A 143 13.43 8.99 -7.37
CA PRO A 143 12.72 9.80 -6.39
C PRO A 143 11.88 10.88 -7.09
N ALA A 144 10.66 11.10 -6.58
CA ALA A 144 9.79 12.17 -7.04
C ALA A 144 10.42 13.55 -6.73
N ARG A 145 10.35 14.47 -7.70
CA ARG A 145 10.80 15.85 -7.54
C ARG A 145 9.67 16.72 -6.98
N GLN A 146 10.01 17.95 -6.61
CA GLN A 146 9.01 18.94 -6.18
C GLN A 146 7.92 19.09 -7.24
N GLY A 147 6.66 18.95 -6.82
CA GLY A 147 5.49 19.00 -7.71
C GLY A 147 5.08 17.67 -8.34
N GLU A 148 5.89 16.61 -8.22
CA GLU A 148 5.57 15.26 -8.73
C GLU A 148 5.03 14.32 -7.63
N SER A 149 5.18 14.69 -6.35
CA SER A 149 4.81 13.82 -5.23
C SER A 149 3.32 13.47 -5.26
N ARG A 150 3.04 12.17 -5.11
CA ARG A 150 1.70 11.60 -4.87
C ARG A 150 1.47 11.24 -3.40
N VAL A 151 2.42 11.60 -2.53
CA VAL A 151 2.47 11.18 -1.14
C VAL A 151 2.11 12.33 -0.22
N THR A 152 1.22 12.06 0.72
CA THR A 152 1.01 12.88 1.92
C THR A 152 1.48 12.07 3.12
N VAL A 153 2.31 12.67 3.98
CA VAL A 153 2.77 12.06 5.22
C VAL A 153 2.02 12.71 6.38
N MET A 154 1.43 11.88 7.24
CA MET A 154 0.87 12.33 8.51
C MET A 154 1.56 11.57 9.63
N CYS A 155 2.32 12.30 10.46
CA CYS A 155 2.89 11.75 11.68
C CYS A 155 1.77 11.43 12.67
N ILE A 156 1.74 10.18 13.13
CA ILE A 156 0.80 9.71 14.13
C ILE A 156 1.57 9.16 15.34
N HIS A 157 0.86 9.01 16.47
CA HIS A 157 1.45 8.55 17.72
C HIS A 157 2.61 9.46 18.18
N ARG A 158 3.85 8.97 18.02
CA ARG A 158 5.08 9.68 18.35
C ARG A 158 5.98 9.89 17.13
N GLY A 159 5.47 9.63 15.92
CA GLY A 159 6.19 10.00 14.70
C GLY A 159 6.46 11.50 14.66
N ASP A 160 7.60 11.91 14.15
CA ASP A 160 8.01 13.32 14.07
C ASP A 160 8.75 13.65 12.76
N GLU A 161 9.17 14.90 12.64
CA GLU A 161 9.88 15.39 11.46
C GLU A 161 11.22 14.66 11.22
N ASP A 162 11.85 14.09 12.25
CA ASP A 162 13.10 13.35 12.10
C ASP A 162 12.83 12.01 11.39
N ASP A 163 11.71 11.37 11.72
CA ASP A 163 11.25 10.16 11.03
C ASP A 163 10.88 10.47 9.57
N GLU A 164 10.23 11.61 9.31
CA GLU A 164 9.89 12.05 7.96
C GLU A 164 11.16 12.30 7.13
N ARG A 165 12.18 12.94 7.71
CA ARG A 165 13.48 13.11 7.03
C ARG A 165 14.17 11.78 6.77
N ALA A 166 14.06 10.82 7.68
CA ALA A 166 14.59 9.47 7.49
C ALA A 166 13.85 8.73 6.36
N LEU A 167 12.53 8.88 6.26
CA LEU A 167 11.71 8.37 5.17
C LEU A 167 12.11 9.01 3.83
N LEU A 168 12.27 10.33 3.77
CA LEU A 168 12.73 11.03 2.57
C LEU A 168 14.13 10.57 2.14
N LYS A 169 15.04 10.30 3.08
CA LYS A 169 16.36 9.72 2.79
C LYS A 169 16.26 8.29 2.27
N MET A 170 15.30 7.50 2.73
CA MET A 170 15.05 6.16 2.20
C MET A 170 14.55 6.22 0.75
N SER A 171 13.78 7.24 0.38
CA SER A 171 13.26 7.39 -0.99
C SER A 171 14.36 7.45 -2.07
N THR A 172 15.57 7.90 -1.71
CA THR A 172 16.70 8.05 -2.64
C THR A 172 17.39 6.75 -3.02
N LYS A 173 16.99 5.63 -2.43
CA LYS A 173 17.56 4.31 -2.73
C LYS A 173 17.14 3.85 -4.12
N THR A 174 18.08 3.29 -4.88
CA THR A 174 17.78 2.52 -6.08
C THR A 174 17.00 1.24 -5.72
N PRO A 175 16.32 0.58 -6.69
CA PRO A 175 15.65 -0.69 -6.45
C PRO A 175 16.55 -1.77 -5.83
N ALA A 176 17.81 -1.87 -6.28
CA ALA A 176 18.79 -2.80 -5.74
C ALA A 176 19.18 -2.47 -4.28
N GLU A 177 19.42 -1.19 -3.98
CA GLU A 177 19.73 -0.75 -2.61
C GLU A 177 18.53 -0.93 -1.67
N MET A 178 17.31 -0.68 -2.16
CA MET A 178 16.10 -0.87 -1.39
C MET A 178 15.85 -2.35 -1.09
N SER A 179 16.01 -3.22 -2.09
CA SER A 179 15.95 -4.68 -1.88
C SER A 179 16.99 -5.14 -0.83
N LYS A 180 18.23 -4.64 -0.91
CA LYS A 180 19.27 -4.93 0.10
C LYS A 180 18.89 -4.41 1.50
N PHE A 181 18.32 -3.21 1.60
CA PHE A 181 17.85 -2.65 2.86
C PHE A 181 16.74 -3.51 3.47
N LEU A 182 15.73 -3.86 2.68
CA LEU A 182 14.62 -4.72 3.11
C LEU A 182 15.06 -6.13 3.53
N ALA A 183 16.13 -6.65 2.93
CA ALA A 183 16.72 -7.92 3.30
C ALA A 183 17.43 -7.90 4.67
N SER A 184 17.77 -6.72 5.20
CA SER A 184 18.48 -6.56 6.48
C SER A 184 17.77 -7.29 7.64
N PRO A 185 18.52 -7.87 8.60
CA PRO A 185 17.95 -8.41 9.84
C PRO A 185 17.20 -7.36 10.67
N ASP A 186 17.55 -6.07 10.54
CA ASP A 186 16.91 -4.98 11.29
C ASP A 186 15.50 -4.65 10.78
N VAL A 187 15.17 -5.08 9.55
CA VAL A 187 13.83 -4.91 8.97
C VAL A 187 12.97 -6.11 9.36
N THR A 188 12.03 -5.88 10.26
CA THR A 188 11.13 -6.91 10.78
C THR A 188 10.03 -7.25 9.77
N VAL A 189 9.68 -8.53 9.66
CA VAL A 189 8.57 -9.01 8.82
C VAL A 189 7.74 -10.01 9.61
N THR A 190 6.42 -9.98 9.43
CA THR A 190 5.49 -10.90 10.10
C THR A 190 5.60 -12.31 9.51
N ASN A 191 5.76 -12.41 8.19
CA ASN A 191 5.95 -13.67 7.48
C ASN A 191 7.26 -13.66 6.69
N LYS A 192 8.19 -14.55 7.04
CA LYS A 192 9.50 -14.63 6.37
C LYS A 192 9.40 -14.91 4.86
N LYS A 193 8.32 -15.57 4.40
CA LYS A 193 8.08 -15.81 2.98
C LYS A 193 7.82 -14.52 2.19
N ASP A 194 7.36 -13.46 2.85
CA ASP A 194 7.13 -12.17 2.20
C ASP A 194 8.45 -11.61 1.66
N LYS A 195 9.54 -11.69 2.44
CA LYS A 195 10.89 -11.30 1.97
C LYS A 195 11.32 -12.14 0.77
N VAL A 196 11.11 -13.46 0.80
CA VAL A 196 11.46 -14.34 -0.33
C VAL A 196 10.71 -13.95 -1.60
N THR A 197 9.44 -13.56 -1.46
CA THR A 197 8.56 -13.22 -2.59
C THR A 197 8.82 -11.82 -3.14
N MET A 198 8.95 -10.83 -2.25
CA MET A 198 8.94 -9.42 -2.62
C MET A 198 10.33 -8.84 -2.89
N LEU A 199 11.41 -9.37 -2.31
CA LEU A 199 12.76 -8.86 -2.57
C LEU A 199 13.17 -8.92 -4.05
N PRO A 200 12.88 -10.01 -4.80
CA PRO A 200 13.11 -10.04 -6.23
C PRO A 200 12.25 -9.03 -7.00
N ILE A 201 10.99 -8.82 -6.58
CA ILE A 201 10.07 -7.87 -7.21
C ILE A 201 10.61 -6.45 -7.04
N VAL A 202 10.93 -6.05 -5.80
CA VAL A 202 11.51 -4.73 -5.50
C VAL A 202 12.83 -4.54 -6.25
N GLY A 203 13.71 -5.54 -6.25
CA GLY A 203 15.01 -5.45 -6.91
C GLY A 203 14.93 -5.27 -8.43
N LYS A 204 13.83 -5.69 -9.06
CA LYS A 204 13.57 -5.62 -10.51
C LYS A 204 12.60 -4.50 -10.91
N THR A 205 12.32 -3.55 -10.01
CA THR A 205 11.33 -2.48 -10.26
C THR A 205 11.62 -1.71 -11.55
N ASP A 206 12.87 -1.34 -11.83
CA ASP A 206 13.22 -0.61 -13.07
C ASP A 206 12.92 -1.40 -14.33
N GLU A 207 13.12 -2.72 -14.31
CA GLU A 207 12.90 -3.59 -15.46
C GLU A 207 11.39 -3.74 -15.72
N HIS A 208 10.64 -4.00 -14.65
CA HIS A 208 9.18 -4.09 -14.69
C HIS A 208 8.53 -2.80 -15.18
N VAL A 209 9.00 -1.65 -14.69
CA VAL A 209 8.51 -0.33 -15.12
C VAL A 209 8.76 -0.10 -16.61
N ARG A 210 9.96 -0.44 -17.11
CA ARG A 210 10.27 -0.34 -18.55
C ARG A 210 9.37 -1.24 -19.40
N GLU A 211 9.09 -2.45 -18.93
CA GLU A 211 8.15 -3.37 -19.59
C GLU A 211 6.73 -2.82 -19.61
N MET A 212 6.22 -2.33 -18.48
CA MET A 212 4.88 -1.74 -18.38
C MET A 212 4.73 -0.48 -19.24
N MET A 213 5.77 0.35 -19.33
CA MET A 213 5.77 1.58 -20.12
C MET A 213 5.94 1.32 -21.63
N SER A 214 6.71 0.30 -22.03
CA SER A 214 6.89 -0.07 -23.45
C SER A 214 5.73 -0.89 -24.01
N GLY A 215 5.06 -1.70 -23.17
CA GLY A 215 3.87 -2.47 -23.52
C GLY A 215 2.60 -1.62 -23.77
N ILE A 216 2.71 -0.30 -23.65
CA ILE A 216 1.67 0.68 -23.98
C ILE A 216 1.49 0.81 -25.50
N ASP A 217 2.53 0.55 -26.29
CA ASP A 217 2.52 0.82 -27.73
C ASP A 217 1.94 -0.30 -28.63
N GLY A 218 1.38 -1.40 -28.09
CA GLY A 218 0.86 -2.45 -28.99
C GLY A 218 0.24 -3.76 -28.47
N SER A 219 -0.21 -3.88 -27.22
CA SER A 219 -0.86 -5.14 -26.76
C SER A 219 -2.15 -4.92 -25.97
N SER A 220 -3.21 -5.64 -26.35
CA SER A 220 -4.57 -5.58 -25.78
C SER A 220 -4.84 -6.64 -24.70
N ALA A 221 -3.81 -7.21 -24.07
CA ALA A 221 -4.02 -8.09 -22.92
C ALA A 221 -4.56 -7.28 -21.73
N SER A 222 -5.69 -7.72 -21.16
CA SER A 222 -6.34 -7.07 -20.01
C SER A 222 -5.40 -7.04 -18.81
N SER A 223 -4.86 -5.88 -18.46
CA SER A 223 -4.06 -5.59 -17.27
C SER A 223 -4.92 -5.19 -16.07
N THR A 224 -6.19 -5.58 -16.07
CA THR A 224 -7.17 -5.23 -15.05
C THR A 224 -6.95 -6.01 -13.77
N LEU A 225 -6.70 -5.29 -12.68
CA LEU A 225 -6.56 -5.81 -11.33
C LEU A 225 -7.84 -5.53 -10.53
N PRO A 226 -8.58 -6.57 -10.10
CA PRO A 226 -9.71 -6.38 -9.21
C PRO A 226 -9.23 -6.00 -7.80
N VAL A 227 -9.77 -4.92 -7.25
CA VAL A 227 -9.53 -4.47 -5.88
C VAL A 227 -10.86 -4.29 -5.13
N GLN A 228 -10.87 -4.59 -3.83
CA GLN A 228 -12.01 -4.37 -2.95
C GLN A 228 -11.75 -3.11 -2.10
N VAL A 229 -12.61 -2.10 -2.17
CA VAL A 229 -12.41 -0.84 -1.43
C VAL A 229 -13.72 -0.26 -0.90
N PRO A 230 -13.76 0.32 0.31
CA PRO A 230 -14.89 1.13 0.74
C PRO A 230 -14.94 2.46 -0.04
N VAL A 231 -16.14 3.02 -0.18
CA VAL A 231 -16.32 4.42 -0.56
C VAL A 231 -15.91 5.34 0.59
N THR A 232 -15.36 6.51 0.28
CA THR A 232 -14.91 7.51 1.26
C THR A 232 -16.00 7.87 2.27
N SER A 233 -17.26 8.00 1.82
CA SER A 233 -18.38 8.33 2.70
C SER A 233 -18.62 7.29 3.80
N THR A 234 -18.36 6.01 3.53
CA THR A 234 -18.47 4.95 4.54
C THR A 234 -17.48 5.22 5.66
N LEU A 235 -16.22 5.49 5.33
CA LEU A 235 -15.15 5.73 6.31
C LEU A 235 -15.36 7.01 7.13
N LEU A 236 -15.90 8.07 6.51
CA LEU A 236 -16.21 9.32 7.22
C LEU A 236 -17.32 9.18 8.27
N THR A 237 -18.17 8.16 8.14
CA THR A 237 -19.26 7.88 9.10
C THR A 237 -18.90 6.80 10.13
N THR A 238 -17.81 6.06 9.91
CA THR A 238 -17.29 5.08 10.85
C THR A 238 -16.79 5.79 12.11
N ARG A 239 -17.22 5.33 13.29
CA ARG A 239 -16.62 5.77 14.55
C ARG A 239 -15.40 4.89 14.83
N ALA A 240 -14.30 5.48 15.30
CA ALA A 240 -13.25 4.69 15.94
C ALA A 240 -13.90 3.90 17.08
N ASN A 241 -13.60 2.60 17.18
CA ASN A 241 -14.17 1.74 18.22
C ASN A 241 -13.93 2.41 19.58
N ALA A 242 -15.01 2.88 20.20
CA ALA A 242 -14.98 3.39 21.55
C ALA A 242 -15.22 2.19 22.46
N ASP A 243 -14.13 1.66 23.03
CA ASP A 243 -14.16 0.84 24.24
C ASP A 243 -12.99 1.26 25.14
#